data_AF-A0A0D0AEN9-F1
#
_entry.id   AF-A0A0D0AEN9-F1
#
_cell.length_a   1.000
_cell.length_b   1.000
_cell.length_c   1.000
_cell.angle_alpha   90.00
_cell.angle_beta   90.00
_cell.angle_gamma   90.00
#
_symmetry.space_group_name_H-M   'P 1'
#
loop_
_entity.id
_entity.type
_entity.pdbx_description
1 polymer ?
#
loop_
_entity_poly.entity_id
_entity_poly.type
_entity_poly.pdbx_seq_one_letter_code
_entity_poly.pdbx_strand_id
1 'polypeptide(L)'
;MTTLQNLQMSMINIGDWTIEQQNWLDDHFAAYTHVRQKGDLPTFWICLSKSFLILWPVRKTLWPTMLASRCLTTTDLCLVFEAEKKCKKCIEEYFNNKFKNVTTHVAHIGDWTLEQWDWLVDYSDSYATYLQENQLETFFELLFDDFFDVWPIRQFLWPFMPKDQVLTNAERLTAIGAEEECKLYLMAFFEDSKLF
;
A
#
# COMPACT_ATOMS: atom_id res chain seq x y z
N MET A 1 19.98 8.91 -37.65
CA MET A 1 19.48 7.69 -36.99
C MET A 1 19.25 7.84 -35.48
N THR A 2 19.53 9.01 -34.88
CA THR A 2 19.54 9.21 -33.42
C THR A 2 18.20 9.65 -32.79
N THR A 3 17.29 10.29 -33.54
CA THR A 3 16.07 10.90 -32.97
C THR A 3 14.97 9.89 -32.65
N LEU A 4 14.83 8.83 -33.45
CA LEU A 4 13.74 7.85 -33.35
C LEU A 4 14.03 6.78 -32.27
N GLN A 5 15.29 6.36 -32.14
CA GLN A 5 15.75 5.49 -31.05
C GLN A 5 15.65 6.19 -29.68
N ASN A 6 16.03 7.47 -29.60
CA ASN A 6 15.89 8.25 -28.35
C ASN A 6 14.42 8.44 -27.94
N LEU A 7 13.50 8.57 -28.90
CA LEU A 7 12.06 8.63 -28.68
C LEU A 7 11.46 7.29 -28.23
N GLN A 8 11.96 6.18 -28.78
CA GLN A 8 11.57 4.85 -28.31
C GLN A 8 12.06 4.59 -26.88
N MET A 9 13.30 4.99 -26.53
CA MET A 9 13.78 4.86 -25.16
C MET A 9 13.05 5.78 -24.18
N SER A 10 12.72 7.02 -24.55
CA SER A 10 11.96 7.91 -23.66
C SER A 10 10.53 7.42 -23.43
N MET A 11 9.94 6.73 -24.41
CA MET A 11 8.67 6.02 -24.19
C MET A 11 8.82 4.79 -23.30
N ILE A 12 9.96 4.09 -23.28
CA ILE A 12 10.23 2.99 -22.35
C ILE A 12 10.21 3.50 -20.91
N ASN A 13 10.85 4.65 -20.66
CA ASN A 13 11.00 5.24 -19.32
C ASN A 13 9.71 5.90 -18.77
N ILE A 14 8.60 5.90 -19.51
CA ILE A 14 7.30 6.32 -18.97
C ILE A 14 6.87 5.26 -17.96
N GLY A 15 6.90 5.64 -16.68
CA GLY A 15 6.72 4.73 -15.55
C GLY A 15 7.95 4.62 -14.64
N ASP A 16 9.12 5.10 -15.09
CA ASP A 16 10.31 5.23 -14.25
C ASP A 16 10.20 6.52 -13.46
N TRP A 17 9.64 6.39 -12.26
CA TRP A 17 9.37 7.53 -11.40
C TRP A 17 10.66 8.04 -10.75
N THR A 18 10.84 9.36 -10.79
CA THR A 18 11.77 10.02 -9.87
C THR A 18 11.26 9.89 -8.42
N ILE A 19 12.15 10.07 -7.45
CA ILE A 19 11.79 10.04 -6.01
C ILE A 19 10.65 11.05 -5.72
N GLU A 20 10.72 12.24 -6.30
CA GLU A 20 9.69 13.28 -6.12
C GLU A 20 8.32 12.83 -6.65
N GLN A 21 8.28 12.22 -7.84
CA GLN A 21 7.06 11.69 -8.44
C GLN A 21 6.48 10.54 -7.60
N GLN A 22 7.34 9.65 -7.10
CA GLN A 22 6.91 8.53 -6.27
C GLN A 22 6.32 9.02 -4.95
N ASN A 23 6.96 9.96 -4.26
CA ASN A 23 6.43 10.56 -3.04
C ASN A 23 5.08 11.23 -3.29
N TRP A 24 4.93 11.94 -4.40
CA TRP A 24 3.64 12.55 -4.76
C TRP A 24 2.54 11.49 -4.98
N LEU A 25 2.85 10.39 -5.67
CA LEU A 25 1.90 9.28 -5.85
C LEU A 25 1.52 8.66 -4.50
N ASP A 26 2.48 8.56 -3.58
CA ASP A 26 2.28 8.03 -2.23
C ASP A 26 1.38 8.90 -1.36
N ASP A 27 1.53 10.21 -1.43
CA ASP A 27 0.67 11.16 -0.72
C ASP A 27 -0.81 11.04 -1.15
N HIS A 28 -1.06 10.58 -2.38
CA HIS A 28 -2.40 10.39 -2.92
C HIS A 28 -2.95 8.97 -2.70
N PHE A 29 -2.16 8.04 -2.14
CA PHE A 29 -2.56 6.65 -1.93
C PHE A 29 -3.77 6.51 -0.98
N ALA A 30 -3.85 7.33 0.07
CA ALA A 30 -4.98 7.32 0.99
C ALA A 30 -6.30 7.76 0.33
N ALA A 31 -6.26 8.70 -0.62
CA ALA A 31 -7.43 9.10 -1.38
C ALA A 31 -7.91 7.98 -2.31
N TYR A 32 -6.97 7.27 -2.92
CA TYR A 32 -7.27 6.11 -3.75
C TYR A 32 -7.95 4.97 -2.98
N THR A 33 -7.44 4.59 -1.81
CA THR A 33 -8.05 3.53 -0.98
C THR A 33 -9.48 3.89 -0.59
N HIS A 34 -9.72 5.15 -0.23
CA HIS A 34 -11.05 5.67 0.10
C HIS A 34 -12.03 5.57 -1.07
N VAL A 35 -11.62 6.04 -2.25
CA VAL A 35 -12.47 6.05 -3.46
C VAL A 35 -12.75 4.62 -3.95
N ARG A 36 -11.79 3.71 -3.80
CA ARG A 36 -11.97 2.28 -4.13
C ARG A 36 -13.06 1.62 -3.30
N GLN A 37 -13.27 2.05 -2.06
CA GLN A 37 -14.35 1.57 -1.18
C GLN A 37 -15.70 2.25 -1.47
N LYS A 38 -15.70 3.54 -1.80
CA LYS A 38 -16.93 4.35 -1.93
C LYS A 38 -17.49 4.51 -3.35
N GLY A 39 -16.74 4.13 -4.38
CA GLY A 39 -17.29 3.86 -5.72
C GLY A 39 -17.25 4.99 -6.75
N ASP A 40 -16.15 5.75 -6.87
CA ASP A 40 -15.94 6.65 -8.03
C ASP A 40 -14.48 6.68 -8.53
N LEU A 41 -13.96 5.49 -8.83
CA LEU A 41 -12.62 5.33 -9.41
C LEU A 41 -12.42 6.09 -10.74
N PRO A 42 -13.40 6.13 -11.68
CA PRO A 42 -13.22 6.85 -12.93
C PRO A 42 -12.91 8.34 -12.73
N THR A 43 -13.66 9.04 -11.88
CA THR A 43 -13.41 10.46 -11.61
C THR A 43 -12.07 10.67 -10.92
N PHE A 44 -11.72 9.80 -9.97
CA PHE A 44 -10.42 9.85 -9.31
C PHE A 44 -9.26 9.75 -10.31
N TRP A 45 -9.30 8.79 -11.23
CA TRP A 45 -8.24 8.63 -12.23
C TRP A 45 -8.11 9.82 -13.16
N ILE A 46 -9.25 10.39 -13.59
CA ILE A 46 -9.26 11.59 -14.42
C ILE A 46 -8.59 12.76 -13.70
N CYS A 47 -8.97 13.02 -12.44
CA CYS A 47 -8.45 14.13 -11.64
C CYS A 47 -6.97 13.95 -11.29
N LEU A 48 -6.59 12.76 -10.83
CA LEU A 48 -5.22 12.43 -10.43
C LEU A 48 -4.28 12.55 -11.63
N SER A 49 -4.64 11.92 -12.75
CA SER A 49 -3.81 11.93 -13.97
C SER A 49 -3.63 13.34 -14.53
N LYS A 50 -4.69 14.15 -14.51
CA LYS A 50 -4.62 15.55 -14.94
C LYS A 50 -3.65 16.34 -14.05
N SER A 51 -3.76 16.17 -12.73
CA SER A 51 -2.90 16.87 -11.76
C SER A 51 -1.43 16.46 -11.92
N PHE A 52 -1.17 15.17 -12.09
CA PHE A 52 0.18 14.64 -12.33
C PHE A 52 0.80 15.22 -13.61
N LEU A 53 0.05 15.21 -14.72
CA LEU A 53 0.54 15.69 -16.03
C LEU A 53 0.75 17.20 -16.09
N ILE A 54 0.11 17.98 -15.21
CA ILE A 54 0.39 19.42 -15.05
C ILE A 54 1.78 19.63 -14.45
N LEU A 55 2.12 18.86 -13.42
CA LEU A 55 3.41 18.96 -12.72
C LEU A 55 4.54 18.36 -13.57
N TRP A 56 4.29 17.21 -14.18
CA TRP A 56 5.24 16.48 -15.02
C TRP A 56 4.67 16.19 -16.41
N PRO A 57 4.63 17.19 -17.30
CA PRO A 57 4.18 16.98 -18.67
C PRO A 57 5.08 15.95 -19.37
N VAL A 58 4.48 14.89 -19.92
CA VAL A 58 5.23 13.82 -20.62
C VAL A 58 6.06 14.34 -21.79
N ARG A 59 5.71 15.50 -22.36
CA ARG A 59 6.51 16.20 -23.37
C ARG A 59 7.96 16.40 -22.91
N LYS A 60 8.19 16.75 -21.64
CA LYS A 60 9.54 16.96 -21.08
C LYS A 60 10.30 15.64 -20.96
N THR A 61 9.60 14.54 -20.68
CA THR A 61 10.19 13.19 -20.67
C THR A 61 10.54 12.71 -22.08
N LEU A 62 9.64 12.93 -23.04
CA LEU A 62 9.85 12.54 -24.44
C LEU A 62 11.00 13.30 -25.08
N TRP A 63 11.12 14.60 -24.78
CA TRP A 63 12.16 15.46 -25.32
C TRP A 63 12.75 16.41 -24.26
N PRO A 64 13.68 15.92 -23.41
CA PRO A 64 14.26 16.73 -22.33
C PRO A 64 15.01 17.97 -22.81
N THR A 65 15.60 17.90 -24.00
CA THR A 65 16.42 18.97 -24.60
C THR A 65 15.64 19.87 -25.55
N MET A 66 14.35 19.61 -25.79
CA MET A 66 13.56 20.39 -26.72
C MET A 66 13.03 21.67 -26.06
N LEU A 67 13.28 22.80 -26.70
CA LEU A 67 12.79 24.10 -26.24
C LEU A 67 11.26 24.10 -26.12
N ALA A 68 10.75 24.65 -25.01
CA ALA A 68 9.32 24.74 -24.75
C ALA A 68 8.56 25.53 -25.83
N SER A 69 9.22 26.53 -26.42
CA SER A 69 8.69 27.39 -27.49
C SER A 69 8.58 26.71 -28.86
N ARG A 70 9.15 25.52 -29.05
CA ARG A 70 9.03 24.80 -30.32
C ARG A 70 7.58 24.36 -30.53
N CYS A 71 7.01 24.72 -31.68
CA CYS A 71 5.73 24.22 -32.12
C CYS A 71 5.79 22.71 -32.37
N LEU A 72 4.80 21.99 -31.87
CA LEU A 72 4.65 20.56 -32.09
C LEU A 72 4.04 20.32 -33.47
N THR A 73 4.59 19.34 -34.20
CA THR A 73 3.93 18.81 -35.40
C THR A 73 2.75 17.91 -35.01
N THR A 74 1.90 17.57 -35.96
CA THR A 74 0.83 16.59 -35.74
C THR A 74 1.37 15.25 -35.23
N THR A 75 2.51 14.80 -35.76
CA THR A 75 3.16 13.57 -35.30
C THR A 75 3.64 13.68 -33.85
N ASP A 76 4.23 14.83 -33.47
CA ASP A 76 4.65 15.06 -32.09
C ASP A 76 3.45 15.07 -31.12
N LEU A 77 2.32 15.65 -31.53
CA LEU A 77 1.10 15.64 -30.74
C LEU A 77 0.56 14.22 -30.54
N CYS A 78 0.57 13.37 -31.58
CA CYS A 78 0.19 11.96 -31.44
C CYS A 78 1.10 11.23 -30.45
N LEU A 79 2.41 11.49 -30.48
CA LEU A 79 3.37 10.88 -29.54
C LEU A 79 3.13 11.33 -28.10
N VAL A 80 2.83 12.62 -27.88
CA VAL A 80 2.45 13.13 -26.56
C VAL A 80 1.19 12.44 -26.07
N PHE A 81 0.16 12.31 -26.92
CA PHE A 81 -1.10 11.66 -26.54
C PHE A 81 -0.90 10.20 -26.12
N GLU A 82 -0.14 9.42 -26.90
CA GLU A 82 0.17 8.03 -26.56
C GLU A 82 1.02 7.93 -25.28
N ALA A 83 1.97 8.85 -25.08
CA ALA A 83 2.76 8.92 -23.87
C ALA A 83 1.91 9.26 -22.63
N GLU A 84 0.97 10.20 -22.73
CA GLU A 84 0.03 10.50 -21.65
C GLU A 84 -0.86 9.29 -21.33
N LYS A 85 -1.34 8.58 -22.34
CA LYS A 85 -2.13 7.36 -22.17
C LYS A 85 -1.32 6.27 -21.46
N LYS A 86 -0.06 6.07 -21.86
CA LYS A 86 0.84 5.14 -21.17
C LYS A 86 1.10 5.58 -19.73
N CYS A 87 1.37 6.86 -19.49
CA CYS A 87 1.60 7.41 -18.15
C CYS A 87 0.41 7.15 -17.22
N LYS A 88 -0.81 7.36 -17.70
CA LYS A 88 -2.05 7.06 -16.96
C LYS A 88 -2.12 5.59 -16.54
N LYS A 89 -1.83 4.69 -17.47
CA LYS A 89 -1.78 3.24 -17.20
C LYS A 89 -0.73 2.88 -16.14
N CYS A 90 0.46 3.47 -16.22
CA CYS A 90 1.52 3.24 -15.23
C CYS A 90 1.13 3.77 -13.84
N ILE A 91 0.43 4.90 -13.75
CA ILE A 91 -0.12 5.41 -12.49
C ILE A 91 -1.16 4.43 -11.94
N GLU A 92 -2.13 4.00 -12.74
CA GLU A 92 -3.13 3.01 -12.31
C GLU A 92 -2.46 1.71 -11.81
N GLU A 93 -1.49 1.19 -12.56
CA GLU A 93 -0.72 0.00 -12.17
C GLU A 93 0.06 0.21 -10.86
N TYR A 94 0.65 1.39 -10.65
CA TYR A 94 1.34 1.74 -9.40
C TYR A 94 0.41 1.59 -8.18
N PHE A 95 -0.75 2.25 -8.22
CA PHE A 95 -1.71 2.21 -7.12
C PHE A 95 -2.32 0.82 -6.95
N ASN A 96 -2.63 0.12 -8.04
CA ASN A 96 -3.17 -1.24 -7.98
C ASN A 96 -2.17 -2.22 -7.36
N ASN A 97 -0.88 -2.14 -7.74
CA ASN A 97 0.17 -2.97 -7.17
C ASN A 97 0.43 -2.63 -5.70
N LYS A 98 0.48 -1.34 -5.36
CA LYS A 98 0.64 -0.89 -3.98
C LYS A 98 -0.52 -1.34 -3.10
N PHE A 99 -1.75 -1.23 -3.59
CA PHE A 99 -2.94 -1.75 -2.90
C PHE A 99 -2.91 -3.26 -2.78
N LYS A 100 -2.57 -3.98 -3.86
CA LYS A 100 -2.41 -5.42 -3.81
C LYS A 100 -1.43 -5.77 -2.70
N ASN A 101 -0.22 -5.19 -2.67
CA ASN A 101 0.76 -5.46 -1.62
C ASN A 101 0.17 -5.21 -0.22
N VAL A 102 -0.48 -4.06 0.03
CA VAL A 102 -1.14 -3.78 1.31
C VAL A 102 -2.18 -4.85 1.66
N THR A 103 -3.07 -5.19 0.73
CA THR A 103 -4.12 -6.21 0.98
C THR A 103 -3.59 -7.64 1.06
N THR A 104 -2.50 -7.96 0.37
CA THR A 104 -1.89 -9.30 0.42
C THR A 104 -1.21 -9.52 1.77
N HIS A 105 -0.67 -8.46 2.37
CA HIS A 105 -0.11 -8.54 3.72
C HIS A 105 -1.17 -8.57 4.82
N VAL A 106 -2.34 -7.96 4.59
CA VAL A 106 -3.49 -8.08 5.49
C VAL A 106 -4.16 -9.46 5.39
N ALA A 107 -4.19 -10.08 4.20
CA ALA A 107 -4.80 -11.39 3.97
C ALA A 107 -4.14 -12.57 4.72
N HIS A 108 -2.97 -12.36 5.32
CA HIS A 108 -2.27 -13.35 6.15
C HIS A 108 -2.43 -13.11 7.65
N ILE A 109 -3.14 -12.05 8.06
CA ILE A 109 -3.48 -11.82 9.46
C ILE A 109 -4.51 -12.90 9.84
N GLY A 110 -4.12 -13.79 10.76
CA GLY A 110 -4.89 -14.98 11.11
C GLY A 110 -4.38 -16.30 10.51
N ASP A 111 -3.46 -16.26 9.54
CA ASP A 111 -2.70 -17.44 9.10
C ASP A 111 -1.56 -17.71 10.10
N TRP A 112 -1.92 -18.17 11.30
CA TRP A 112 -0.96 -18.36 12.38
C TRP A 112 0.05 -19.48 12.05
N THR A 113 1.32 -19.22 12.33
CA THR A 113 2.36 -20.26 12.35
C THR A 113 2.10 -21.27 13.46
N LEU A 114 2.69 -22.47 13.37
CA LEU A 114 2.58 -23.47 14.44
C LEU A 114 3.07 -22.91 15.79
N GLU A 115 4.14 -22.13 15.78
CA GLU A 115 4.67 -21.47 16.99
C GLU A 115 3.65 -20.51 17.61
N GLN A 116 2.93 -19.74 16.79
CA GLN A 116 1.88 -18.85 17.27
C GLN A 116 0.66 -19.62 17.76
N TRP A 117 0.28 -20.71 17.10
CA TRP A 117 -0.79 -21.59 17.59
C TRP A 117 -0.46 -22.17 18.96
N ASP A 118 0.72 -22.75 19.12
CA ASP A 118 1.16 -23.34 20.40
C ASP A 118 1.17 -22.28 21.51
N TRP A 119 1.68 -21.08 21.21
CA TRP A 119 1.69 -19.95 22.14
C TRP A 119 0.27 -19.52 22.56
N LEU A 120 -0.68 -19.44 21.62
CA LEU A 120 -2.07 -19.10 21.94
C LEU A 120 -2.75 -20.19 22.76
N VAL A 121 -2.45 -21.46 22.48
CA VAL A 121 -2.93 -22.59 23.28
C VAL A 121 -2.43 -22.50 24.71
N ASP A 122 -1.15 -22.17 24.92
CA ASP A 122 -0.58 -21.97 26.26
C ASP A 122 -1.28 -20.85 27.06
N TYR A 123 -1.88 -19.85 26.39
CA TYR A 123 -2.66 -18.78 27.02
C TYR A 123 -4.11 -19.18 27.38
N SER A 124 -4.57 -20.38 27.01
CA SER A 124 -5.96 -20.82 27.22
C SER A 124 -6.33 -20.97 28.70
N ASP A 125 -5.41 -21.43 29.54
CA ASP A 125 -5.62 -21.56 30.99
C ASP A 125 -5.79 -20.18 31.65
N SER A 126 -4.99 -19.20 31.21
CA SER A 126 -5.14 -17.81 31.63
C SER A 126 -6.49 -17.27 31.18
N TYR A 127 -6.88 -17.47 29.93
CA TYR A 127 -8.20 -17.04 29.44
C TYR A 127 -9.35 -17.59 30.29
N ALA A 128 -9.35 -18.89 30.60
CA ALA A 128 -10.37 -19.52 31.43
C ALA A 128 -10.44 -18.92 32.85
N THR A 129 -9.28 -18.59 33.43
CA THR A 129 -9.19 -17.96 34.76
C THR A 129 -9.79 -16.55 34.73
N TYR A 130 -9.36 -15.71 33.79
CA TYR A 130 -9.86 -14.34 33.66
C TYR A 130 -11.34 -14.29 33.26
N LEU A 131 -11.82 -15.27 32.50
CA LEU A 131 -13.24 -15.44 32.19
C LEU A 131 -14.07 -15.69 33.47
N GLN A 132 -13.61 -16.59 34.34
CA GLN A 132 -14.29 -16.89 35.61
C GLN A 132 -14.31 -15.70 36.57
N GLU A 133 -13.24 -14.90 36.56
CA GLU A 133 -13.11 -13.69 37.37
C GLU A 133 -13.79 -12.45 36.75
N ASN A 134 -14.37 -12.58 35.55
CA ASN A 134 -14.99 -11.50 34.79
C ASN A 134 -14.03 -10.33 34.49
N GLN A 135 -12.79 -10.66 34.10
CA GLN A 135 -11.70 -9.73 33.80
C GLN A 135 -11.19 -9.87 32.35
N LEU A 136 -12.07 -10.20 31.41
CA LEU A 136 -11.68 -10.44 30.01
C LEU A 136 -11.03 -9.22 29.34
N GLU A 137 -11.44 -8.00 29.69
CA GLU A 137 -10.82 -6.77 29.17
C GLU A 137 -9.32 -6.73 29.51
N THR A 138 -8.98 -6.99 30.77
CA THR A 138 -7.58 -7.07 31.24
C THR A 138 -6.83 -8.22 30.58
N PHE A 139 -7.48 -9.38 30.38
CA PHE A 139 -6.87 -10.50 29.66
C PHE A 139 -6.48 -10.09 28.24
N PHE A 140 -7.39 -9.49 27.49
CA PHE A 140 -7.14 -9.12 26.10
C PHE A 140 -6.10 -8.01 25.98
N GLU A 141 -6.10 -7.01 26.87
CA GLU A 141 -5.04 -6.01 26.93
C GLU A 141 -3.65 -6.65 27.10
N LEU A 142 -3.50 -7.56 28.05
CA LEU A 142 -2.23 -8.27 28.30
C LEU A 142 -1.84 -9.17 27.13
N LEU A 143 -2.80 -9.93 26.59
CA LEU A 143 -2.58 -10.80 25.44
C LEU A 143 -2.06 -10.01 24.24
N PHE A 144 -2.67 -8.86 23.94
CA PHE A 144 -2.29 -8.04 22.80
C PHE A 144 -0.90 -7.43 23.00
N ASP A 145 -0.62 -6.89 24.18
CA ASP A 145 0.70 -6.34 24.49
C ASP A 145 1.80 -7.40 24.37
N ASP A 146 1.59 -8.59 24.93
CA ASP A 146 2.54 -9.69 24.86
C ASP A 146 2.71 -10.20 23.41
N PHE A 147 1.59 -10.39 22.68
CA PHE A 147 1.62 -10.89 21.32
C PHE A 147 2.37 -9.93 20.38
N PHE A 148 2.12 -8.63 20.48
CA PHE A 148 2.76 -7.63 19.61
C PHE A 148 4.19 -7.28 20.00
N ASP A 149 4.62 -7.58 21.24
CA ASP A 149 6.04 -7.53 21.62
C ASP A 149 6.84 -8.66 20.95
N VAL A 150 6.29 -9.88 20.96
CA VAL A 150 6.95 -11.06 20.35
C VAL A 150 6.87 -11.01 18.82
N TRP A 151 5.70 -10.68 18.27
CA TRP A 151 5.46 -10.57 16.84
C TRP A 151 4.87 -9.20 16.49
N PRO A 152 5.72 -8.19 16.23
CA PRO A 152 5.24 -6.87 15.85
C PRO A 152 4.52 -6.90 14.51
N ILE A 153 3.33 -6.30 14.41
CA ILE A 153 2.53 -6.23 13.17
C ILE A 153 3.32 -5.71 11.97
N ARG A 154 4.24 -4.80 12.23
CA ARG A 154 5.20 -4.32 11.22
C ARG A 154 5.93 -5.44 10.48
N GLN A 155 6.36 -6.49 11.17
CA GLN A 155 7.11 -7.60 10.57
C GLN A 155 6.22 -8.52 9.73
N PHE A 156 4.93 -8.61 10.05
CA PHE A 156 3.96 -9.30 9.19
C PHE A 156 3.70 -8.50 7.92
N LEU A 157 3.49 -7.19 8.07
CA LEU A 157 3.20 -6.30 6.95
C LEU A 157 4.41 -6.12 6.03
N TRP A 158 5.61 -6.05 6.60
CA TRP A 158 6.85 -5.83 5.86
C TRP A 158 8.00 -6.67 6.41
N PRO A 159 8.08 -7.97 6.05
CA PRO A 159 9.08 -8.90 6.58
C PRO A 159 10.54 -8.48 6.35
N PHE A 160 10.78 -7.70 5.29
CA PHE A 160 12.11 -7.26 4.88
C PHE A 160 12.43 -5.82 5.32
N MET A 161 11.51 -5.12 6.00
CA MET A 161 11.73 -3.75 6.44
C MET A 161 12.57 -3.74 7.73
N PRO A 162 13.66 -2.93 7.81
CA PRO A 162 14.45 -2.77 9.03
C PRO A 162 13.60 -2.36 10.23
N LYS A 163 13.87 -2.96 11.40
CA LYS A 163 13.11 -2.70 12.64
C LYS A 163 13.12 -1.24 13.08
N ASP A 164 14.20 -0.52 12.78
CA ASP A 164 14.49 0.85 13.17
C ASP A 164 14.06 1.89 12.12
N GLN A 165 13.63 1.47 10.93
CA GLN A 165 13.19 2.41 9.91
C GLN A 165 11.95 3.17 10.39
N VAL A 166 11.89 4.48 10.18
CA VAL A 166 10.71 5.28 10.56
C VAL A 166 9.59 5.00 9.56
N LEU A 167 8.41 4.64 10.07
CA LEU A 167 7.21 4.46 9.25
C LEU A 167 6.68 5.81 8.75
N THR A 168 6.32 5.86 7.47
CA THR A 168 5.53 6.95 6.90
C THR A 168 4.13 7.01 7.54
N ASN A 169 3.41 8.12 7.36
CA ASN A 169 2.05 8.24 7.89
C ASN A 169 1.10 7.17 7.32
N ALA A 170 1.23 6.84 6.03
CA ALA A 170 0.40 5.82 5.39
C ALA A 170 0.69 4.41 5.92
N GLU A 171 1.97 4.08 6.12
CA GLU A 171 2.38 2.80 6.72
C GLU A 171 1.91 2.72 8.18
N ARG A 172 2.01 3.80 8.95
CA ARG A 172 1.50 3.82 10.34
C ARG A 172 0.00 3.57 10.41
N LEU A 173 -0.79 4.20 9.55
CA LEU A 173 -2.24 3.96 9.49
C LEU A 173 -2.57 2.53 9.08
N THR A 174 -1.74 1.93 8.20
CA THR A 174 -1.88 0.54 7.79
C THR A 174 -1.54 -0.42 8.93
N ALA A 175 -0.47 -0.15 9.67
CA ALA A 175 -0.07 -0.93 10.85
C ALA A 175 -1.16 -0.91 11.93
N ILE A 176 -1.73 0.27 12.23
CA ILE A 176 -2.85 0.39 13.19
C ILE A 176 -4.06 -0.43 12.71
N GLY A 177 -4.43 -0.33 11.43
CA GLY A 177 -5.55 -1.10 10.89
C GLY A 177 -5.32 -2.62 10.97
N ALA A 178 -4.09 -3.07 10.69
CA ALA A 178 -3.69 -4.47 10.79
C ALA A 178 -3.62 -4.97 12.24
N GLU A 179 -3.19 -4.13 13.20
CA GLU A 179 -3.25 -4.44 14.62
C GLU A 179 -4.68 -4.67 15.07
N GLU A 180 -5.61 -3.78 14.71
CA GLU A 180 -7.03 -3.94 15.05
C GLU A 180 -7.63 -5.21 14.44
N GLU A 181 -7.31 -5.51 13.18
CA GLU A 181 -7.75 -6.75 12.54
C GLU A 181 -7.15 -7.99 13.23
N CYS A 182 -5.87 -7.95 13.58
CA CYS A 182 -5.20 -9.04 14.31
C CYS A 182 -5.82 -9.27 15.70
N LYS A 183 -6.14 -8.20 16.43
CA LYS A 183 -6.86 -8.28 17.72
C LYS A 183 -8.19 -9.01 17.56
N LEU A 184 -8.95 -8.71 16.51
CA LEU A 184 -10.23 -9.40 16.25
C LEU A 184 -10.02 -10.89 16.01
N TYR A 185 -8.98 -11.31 15.28
CA TYR A 185 -8.66 -12.72 15.09
C TYR A 185 -8.21 -13.42 16.38
N LEU A 186 -7.42 -12.74 17.22
CA LEU A 186 -7.01 -13.23 18.53
C LEU A 186 -8.22 -13.41 19.46
N MET A 187 -9.12 -12.42 19.50
CA MET A 187 -10.37 -12.52 20.26
C MET A 187 -11.23 -13.68 19.76
N ALA A 188 -11.43 -13.78 18.45
CA ALA A 188 -12.19 -14.85 17.84
C ALA A 188 -11.59 -16.23 18.17
N PHE A 189 -10.27 -16.37 18.21
CA PHE A 189 -9.63 -17.62 18.65
C PHE A 189 -10.12 -18.04 20.04
N PHE A 190 -10.14 -17.14 21.03
CA PHE A 190 -10.56 -17.50 22.39
C PHE A 190 -12.10 -17.58 22.57
N GLU A 191 -12.86 -16.80 21.82
CA GLU A 191 -14.33 -16.80 21.86
C GLU A 191 -14.94 -18.00 21.14
N ASP A 192 -14.38 -18.39 19.98
CA ASP A 192 -14.83 -19.53 19.19
C ASP A 192 -14.23 -20.86 19.66
N SER A 193 -13.16 -20.82 20.47
CA SER A 193 -12.61 -21.99 21.16
C SER A 193 -13.58 -22.48 22.24
N LYS A 194 -14.67 -23.13 21.81
CA LYS A 194 -15.39 -24.16 22.57
C LYS A 194 -14.56 -25.46 22.69
N LEU A 195 -13.25 -25.35 22.64
CA LEU A 195 -12.32 -26.45 22.47
C LEU A 195 -11.57 -26.80 23.75
N PHE A 196 -12.18 -26.60 24.92
CA PHE A 196 -11.91 -27.38 26.13
C PHE A 196 -13.19 -27.53 26.96
#